data_AF-A0A0M2LYD5-F1
#
_entry.id   AF-A0A0M2LYD5-F1
#
_cell.length_a   1.000
_cell.length_b   1.000
_cell.length_c   1.000
_cell.angle_alpha   90.00
_cell.angle_beta   90.00
_cell.angle_gamma   90.00
#
_symmetry.space_group_name_H-M   'P 1'
#
loop_
_entity.id
_entity.type
_entity.pdbx_description
1 polymer ?
#
loop_
_entity_poly.entity_id
_entity_poly.type
_entity_poly.pdbx_seq_one_letter_code
_entity_poly.pdbx_strand_id
1 'polypeptide(L)'
;KTIDLMTRNHLPGGADIAALARAPIADAGSGGTGFGLGVAVTIDPARTMMPGSAGEYFWSGIYSTQFFIDPVERVHAILMTQQMPVPTIPVRRDFRTMVYAALM
;
A
#
# COMPACT_ATOMS: atom_id res chain seq x y z
N LYS A 1 17.65 8.30 7.43
CA LYS A 1 16.87 9.17 8.35
C LYS A 1 15.71 9.90 7.65
N THR A 2 15.89 10.55 6.49
CA THR A 2 14.78 11.28 5.82
C THR A 2 13.66 10.36 5.34
N ILE A 3 13.99 9.27 4.62
CA ILE A 3 13.00 8.29 4.15
C ILE A 3 12.36 7.56 5.33
N ASP A 4 13.15 7.11 6.30
CA ASP A 4 12.62 6.46 7.51
C ASP A 4 11.62 7.33 8.30
N LEU A 5 11.73 8.66 8.23
CA LEU A 5 10.74 9.56 8.82
C LEU A 5 9.53 9.73 7.90
N MET A 6 9.76 9.88 6.60
CA MET A 6 8.70 9.97 5.60
C MET A 6 7.77 8.74 5.62
N THR A 7 8.31 7.54 5.83
CA THR A 7 7.59 6.27 5.73
C THR A 7 7.13 5.72 7.08
N ARG A 8 7.20 6.49 8.17
CA ARG A 8 6.54 6.15 9.44
C ARG A 8 5.07 6.48 9.39
N ASN A 9 4.25 5.76 10.15
CA ASN A 9 2.85 6.16 10.35
C ASN A 9 2.80 7.44 11.19
N HIS A 10 2.22 8.51 10.62
CA HIS A 10 2.00 9.79 11.28
C HIS A 10 0.55 9.97 11.76
N LEU A 11 -0.29 8.94 11.63
CA LEU A 11 -1.66 8.99 12.14
C LEU A 11 -1.68 8.98 13.67
N PRO A 12 -2.58 9.77 14.30
CA PRO A 12 -2.64 9.92 15.75
C PRO A 12 -2.90 8.58 16.44
N GLY A 13 -2.22 8.36 17.57
CA GLY A 13 -2.37 7.13 18.35
C GLY A 13 -1.89 5.85 17.64
N GLY A 14 -1.18 5.97 16.51
CA GLY A 14 -0.77 4.81 15.71
C GLY A 14 -1.93 4.13 14.98
N ALA A 15 -3.06 4.83 14.80
CA ALA A 15 -4.22 4.32 14.10
C ALA A 15 -3.93 3.98 12.63
N ASP A 16 -4.76 3.13 12.02
CA ASP A 16 -4.79 2.92 10.58
C ASP A 16 -5.80 3.88 9.90
N ILE A 17 -5.76 3.89 8.57
CA ILE A 17 -6.68 4.67 7.73
C ILE A 17 -8.12 4.21 7.97
N ALA A 18 -8.36 2.91 8.16
CA ALA A 18 -9.71 2.39 8.43
C ALA A 18 -10.35 2.99 9.70
N ALA A 19 -9.56 3.28 10.73
CA ALA A 19 -10.04 3.87 11.98
C ALA A 19 -10.34 5.38 11.91
N LEU A 20 -9.71 6.11 10.98
CA LEU A 20 -9.77 7.59 10.95
C LEU A 20 -10.43 8.17 9.70
N ALA A 21 -10.36 7.49 8.57
CA ALA A 21 -10.89 7.99 7.31
C ALA A 21 -12.40 7.77 7.20
N ARG A 22 -13.04 8.57 6.34
CA ARG A 22 -14.45 8.40 5.97
C ARG A 22 -14.55 7.76 4.59
N ALA A 23 -15.69 7.17 4.29
CA ALA A 23 -15.98 6.70 2.93
C ALA A 23 -15.81 7.86 1.91
N PRO A 24 -15.24 7.60 0.72
CA PRO A 24 -14.84 6.28 0.21
C PRO A 24 -13.40 5.86 0.56
N ILE A 25 -12.67 6.63 1.36
CA ILE A 25 -11.25 6.40 1.66
C ILE A 25 -11.08 5.23 2.65
N ALA A 26 -11.95 5.10 3.64
CA ALA A 26 -12.00 3.92 4.52
C ALA A 26 -12.79 2.80 3.82
N ASP A 27 -12.09 1.94 3.09
CA ASP A 27 -12.64 0.72 2.50
C ASP A 27 -12.11 -0.55 3.20
N ALA A 28 -12.56 -1.72 2.74
CA ALA A 28 -12.13 -3.00 3.29
C ALA A 28 -10.62 -3.28 3.14
N GLY A 29 -9.91 -2.56 2.26
CA GLY A 29 -8.46 -2.67 2.06
C GLY A 29 -7.65 -1.71 2.93
N SER A 30 -8.30 -0.86 3.72
CA SER A 30 -7.65 0.19 4.51
C SER A 30 -7.15 -0.29 5.89
N GLY A 31 -7.53 -1.50 6.31
CA GLY A 31 -7.11 -2.10 7.58
C GLY A 31 -5.61 -2.40 7.59
N GLY A 32 -4.94 -2.08 8.70
CA GLY A 32 -3.49 -2.33 8.82
C GLY A 32 -2.61 -1.43 7.95
N THR A 33 -3.18 -0.39 7.34
CA THR A 33 -2.46 0.63 6.56
C THR A 33 -2.51 1.97 7.30
N GLY A 34 -1.36 2.48 7.70
CA GLY A 34 -1.17 3.85 8.19
C GLY A 34 -0.86 4.84 7.07
N PHE A 35 -0.53 6.08 7.44
CA PHE A 35 -0.21 7.14 6.48
C PHE A 35 1.11 7.84 6.85
N GLY A 36 2.04 7.81 5.92
CA GLY A 36 3.31 8.53 5.98
C GLY A 36 3.21 9.96 5.50
N LEU A 37 4.36 10.61 5.28
CA LEU A 37 4.42 11.92 4.62
C LEU A 37 4.33 11.72 3.10
N GLY A 38 3.10 11.60 2.58
CA GLY A 38 2.81 11.52 1.14
C GLY A 38 2.65 10.10 0.59
N VAL A 39 2.65 9.07 1.44
CA VAL A 39 2.51 7.65 1.05
C VAL A 39 1.66 6.88 2.06
N ALA A 40 1.04 5.79 1.61
CA ALA A 40 0.46 4.79 2.50
C ALA A 40 1.59 3.90 3.06
N VAL A 41 1.43 3.41 4.29
CA VAL A 41 2.44 2.59 4.98
C VAL A 41 1.76 1.38 5.61
N THR A 42 2.25 0.18 5.33
CA THR A 42 1.79 -1.05 5.98
C THR A 42 2.25 -1.07 7.43
N ILE A 43 1.31 -1.02 8.38
CA ILE A 43 1.59 -1.12 9.82
C ILE A 43 1.25 -2.50 10.40
N ASP A 44 0.31 -3.21 9.79
CA ASP A 44 -0.08 -4.57 10.14
C ASP A 44 -0.39 -5.38 8.86
N PRO A 45 0.59 -6.16 8.35
CA PRO A 45 0.43 -6.94 7.13
C PRO A 45 -0.72 -7.95 7.16
N ALA A 46 -1.03 -8.53 8.32
CA ALA A 46 -2.10 -9.51 8.42
C ALA A 46 -3.47 -8.87 8.15
N ARG A 47 -3.63 -7.60 8.54
CA ARG A 47 -4.88 -6.85 8.35
C ARG A 47 -5.05 -6.24 6.95
N THR A 48 -3.97 -6.12 6.17
CA THR A 48 -4.06 -5.60 4.78
C THR A 48 -4.64 -6.61 3.79
N MET A 49 -4.68 -7.90 4.15
CA MET A 49 -5.11 -9.00 3.28
C MET A 49 -4.31 -9.10 1.97
N MET A 50 -3.10 -8.55 1.94
CA MET A 50 -2.18 -8.56 0.79
C MET A 50 -0.77 -8.98 1.22
N PRO A 51 -0.02 -9.73 0.37
CA PRO A 51 1.37 -10.04 0.64
C PRO A 51 2.20 -8.77 0.82
N GLY A 52 3.12 -8.77 1.79
CA GLY A 52 4.09 -7.71 2.01
C GLY A 52 4.47 -7.55 3.48
N SER A 53 5.41 -6.65 3.74
CA SER A 53 6.00 -6.51 5.07
C SER A 53 5.54 -5.26 5.81
N ALA A 54 5.69 -5.30 7.14
CA ALA A 54 5.52 -4.12 7.98
C ALA A 54 6.58 -3.08 7.59
N GLY A 55 6.16 -1.83 7.40
CA GLY A 55 7.01 -0.74 6.91
C GLY A 55 7.11 -0.63 5.39
N GLU A 56 6.47 -1.53 4.62
CA GLU A 56 6.28 -1.32 3.18
C GLU A 56 5.48 -0.03 2.96
N TYR A 57 5.87 0.76 1.95
CA TYR A 57 5.17 1.99 1.60
C TYR A 57 4.85 2.06 0.10
N PHE A 58 3.70 2.65 -0.20
CA PHE A 58 3.11 2.58 -1.55
C PHE A 58 2.19 3.76 -1.84
N TRP A 59 1.87 3.94 -3.12
CA TRP A 59 0.77 4.80 -3.55
C TRP A 59 0.15 4.28 -4.85
N SER A 60 -1.06 4.72 -5.15
CA SER A 60 -1.80 4.32 -6.36
C SER A 60 -2.32 5.53 -7.12
N GLY A 61 -2.34 5.43 -8.46
CA GLY A 61 -2.90 6.45 -9.33
C GLY A 61 -4.25 6.08 -9.92
N ILE A 62 -4.94 7.08 -10.47
CA ILE A 62 -6.29 6.97 -11.04
C ILE A 62 -6.37 6.12 -12.31
N TYR A 63 -5.25 5.88 -13.00
CA TYR A 63 -5.16 5.03 -14.19
C TYR A 63 -4.74 3.59 -13.86
N SER A 64 -5.03 3.11 -12.65
CA SER A 64 -4.57 1.81 -12.13
C SER A 64 -3.06 1.64 -12.02
N THR A 65 -2.31 2.75 -11.98
CA THR A 65 -0.89 2.74 -11.68
C THR A 65 -0.66 2.46 -10.19
N GLN A 66 0.48 1.87 -9.86
CA GLN A 66 0.90 1.66 -8.47
C GLN A 66 2.42 1.57 -8.38
N PHE A 67 2.99 2.06 -7.30
CA PHE A 67 4.32 1.64 -6.87
C PHE A 67 4.24 1.10 -5.44
N PHE A 68 5.13 0.18 -5.09
CA PHE A 68 5.38 -0.21 -3.71
C PHE A 68 6.86 -0.52 -3.50
N ILE A 69 7.34 -0.27 -2.29
CA ILE A 69 8.71 -0.56 -1.87
C ILE A 69 8.65 -1.34 -0.57
N ASP A 70 9.14 -2.58 -0.62
CA ASP A 70 9.30 -3.45 0.55
C ASP A 70 10.79 -3.51 0.93
N PRO A 71 11.22 -2.79 1.99
CA PRO A 71 12.61 -2.82 2.42
C PRO A 71 13.04 -4.15 3.05
N VAL A 72 12.09 -4.96 3.55
CA VAL A 72 12.37 -6.27 4.16
C VAL A 72 12.68 -7.29 3.06
N GLU A 73 11.81 -7.39 2.05
CA GLU A 73 11.99 -8.29 0.90
C GLU A 73 12.93 -7.70 -0.17
N ARG A 74 13.40 -6.46 0.02
CA ARG A 74 14.28 -5.71 -0.89
C ARG A 74 13.67 -5.51 -2.29
N VAL A 75 12.36 -5.33 -2.37
CA VAL A 75 11.60 -5.18 -3.60
C VAL A 75 11.26 -3.72 -3.85
N HIS A 76 11.45 -3.29 -5.10
CA HIS A 76 10.96 -2.01 -5.61
C HIS A 76 10.18 -2.30 -6.88
N ALA A 77 8.86 -2.07 -6.87
CA ALA A 77 7.99 -2.44 -7.98
C ALA A 77 7.16 -1.24 -8.43
N ILE A 78 7.03 -1.10 -9.76
CA ILE A 78 6.23 -0.05 -10.40
C ILE A 78 5.36 -0.70 -11.48
N LEU A 79 4.05 -0.50 -11.37
CA LEU A 79 3.05 -0.87 -12.36
C LEU A 79 2.54 0.38 -13.07
N MET A 80 2.79 0.46 -14.38
CA MET A 80 2.35 1.55 -15.23
C MET A 80 1.27 1.05 -16.21
N THR A 81 0.02 1.41 -15.97
CA THR A 81 -1.12 1.07 -16.83
C THR A 81 -1.87 2.35 -17.24
N GLN A 82 -2.81 2.22 -18.17
CA GLN A 82 -3.69 3.30 -18.64
C GLN A 82 -5.16 2.89 -18.48
N GLN A 83 -5.50 2.23 -17.37
CA GLN A 83 -6.81 1.61 -17.15
C GLN A 83 -7.68 2.51 -16.25
N MET A 84 -8.80 2.99 -16.80
CA MET A 84 -9.85 3.76 -16.10
C MET A 84 -11.24 3.33 -16.62
N PRO A 85 -12.30 3.26 -15.79
CA PRO A 85 -12.39 3.61 -14.36
C PRO A 85 -11.81 2.55 -13.41
N VAL A 86 -11.44 2.94 -12.19
CA VAL A 86 -10.87 2.05 -11.17
C VAL A 86 -11.94 1.67 -10.12
N PRO A 87 -12.04 0.40 -9.70
CA PRO A 87 -11.46 -0.81 -10.30
C PRO A 87 -12.37 -1.36 -11.41
N THR A 88 -11.81 -1.63 -12.61
CA THR A 88 -12.49 -2.45 -13.64
C THR A 88 -11.94 -3.87 -13.64
N ILE A 89 -10.63 -4.02 -13.46
CA ILE A 89 -9.92 -5.29 -13.32
C ILE A 89 -8.97 -5.21 -12.11
N PRO A 90 -8.69 -6.33 -11.40
CA PRO A 90 -7.89 -6.32 -10.19
C PRO A 90 -6.36 -6.26 -10.45
N VAL A 91 -5.92 -5.54 -11.49
CA VAL A 91 -4.53 -5.58 -11.99
C VAL A 91 -3.47 -5.27 -10.93
N ARG A 92 -3.75 -4.35 -9.99
CA ARG A 92 -2.85 -4.03 -8.86
C ARG A 92 -2.65 -5.21 -7.92
N ARG A 93 -3.73 -5.90 -7.58
CA ARG A 93 -3.73 -7.07 -6.69
C ARG A 93 -2.97 -8.22 -7.33
N ASP A 94 -3.28 -8.51 -8.59
CA ASP A 94 -2.68 -9.62 -9.32
C ASP A 94 -1.19 -9.38 -9.53
N PHE A 95 -0.81 -8.17 -9.96
CA PHE A 95 0.59 -7.76 -10.11
C PHE A 95 1.38 -7.97 -8.81
N ARG A 96 0.87 -7.44 -7.70
CA ARG A 96 1.52 -7.59 -6.39
C ARG A 96 1.67 -9.06 -6.01
N THR A 97 0.61 -9.84 -6.12
CA THR A 97 0.63 -11.27 -5.79
C THR A 97 1.67 -12.02 -6.62
N MET A 98 1.79 -11.73 -7.91
CA MET A 98 2.78 -12.35 -8.79
C MET A 98 4.22 -11.91 -8.45
N VAL A 99 4.45 -10.65 -8.08
CA VAL A 99 5.77 -10.18 -7.65
C VAL A 99 6.23 -10.95 -6.41
N TYR A 100 5.39 -11.04 -5.38
CA TYR A 100 5.73 -11.79 -4.17
C TYR A 100 5.84 -13.30 -4.42
N ALA A 101 5.03 -13.85 -5.33
CA ALA A 101 5.14 -15.25 -5.71
C ALA A 101 6.47 -15.59 -6.38
N ALA A 102 7.10 -14.63 -7.09
CA ALA A 102 8.37 -14.83 -7.77
C ALA A 102 9.61 -14.71 -6.87
N LEU A 103 9.45 -14.33 -5.60
CA LEU A 103 10.54 -14.25 -4.61
C LEU A 103 10.73 -15.56 -3.84
N MET A 104 9.76 -16.46 -3.92
CA MET A 104 9.81 -17.81 -3.36
C MET A 104 10.54 -18.76 -4.31
#